data_AF-A0A8D0B352-F1
#
_entry.id   AF-A0A8D0B352-F1
#
_cell.length_a   1.000
_cell.length_b   1.000
_cell.length_c   1.000
_cell.angle_alpha   90.00
_cell.angle_beta   90.00
_cell.angle_gamma   90.00
#
_symmetry.space_group_name_H-M   'P 1'
#
loop_
_entity.id
_entity.type
_entity.pdbx_description
1 polymer ?
#
loop_
_entity_poly.entity_id
_entity_poly.type
_entity_poly.pdbx_seq_one_letter_code
_entity_poly.pdbx_strand_id
1 'polypeptide(L)'
;MAALATGGGLTGSERATTTSFQRKGPDGGGSRLAFVPGTRPSVRHGQLLLSSGLPSLDNVLGGGLAVGTLLLLEEDTYGIYSNLLFKHFLAEGVVCGHNLFIASDKEEPSDILKVLGKESSSWN
;
A
#
# COMPACT_ATOMS: atom_id res chain seq x y z
N MET A 1 48.72 -10.07 52.55
CA MET A 1 48.43 -11.42 53.05
C MET A 1 47.00 -11.74 52.69
N ALA A 2 46.82 -12.79 51.87
CA ALA A 2 45.58 -13.19 51.24
C ALA A 2 44.57 -13.83 52.20
N ALA A 3 43.28 -13.75 51.87
CA ALA A 3 42.25 -14.67 52.35
C ALA A 3 41.28 -15.01 51.21
N LEU A 4 40.94 -16.30 51.14
CA LEU A 4 40.39 -17.06 50.02
C LEU A 4 38.92 -17.45 50.29
N ALA A 5 38.09 -17.30 49.25
CA ALA A 5 36.86 -18.02 48.86
C ALA A 5 35.73 -18.32 49.88
N THR A 6 34.46 -18.04 49.49
CA THR A 6 33.40 -19.06 49.29
C THR A 6 32.06 -18.49 48.76
N GLY A 7 31.40 -19.24 47.87
CA GLY A 7 29.94 -19.22 47.54
C GLY A 7 29.49 -18.12 46.57
N GLY A 8 28.88 -18.37 45.40
CA GLY A 8 27.97 -19.44 45.00
C GLY A 8 26.54 -18.87 44.92
N GLY A 9 26.07 -18.48 43.74
CA GLY A 9 24.74 -17.89 43.58
C GLY A 9 24.41 -17.53 42.13
N LEU A 10 23.85 -18.50 41.41
CA LEU A 10 23.43 -18.41 40.01
C LEU A 10 22.08 -17.67 39.93
N THR A 11 21.97 -16.57 39.17
CA THR A 11 20.67 -16.12 38.66
C THR A 11 20.80 -15.61 37.22
N GLY A 12 20.51 -16.51 36.29
CA GLY A 12 19.82 -16.26 35.02
C GLY A 12 20.20 -15.03 34.22
N SER A 13 21.28 -15.13 33.44
CA SER A 13 21.37 -14.37 32.18
C SER A 13 20.36 -14.99 31.22
N GLU A 14 19.16 -14.42 31.13
CA GLU A 14 18.23 -14.66 30.03
C GLU A 14 18.93 -14.27 28.72
N ARG A 15 19.60 -15.24 28.11
CA ARG A 15 20.01 -15.18 26.72
C ARG A 15 18.71 -15.14 25.92
N ALA A 16 18.31 -13.95 25.52
CA ALA A 16 17.29 -13.77 24.51
C ALA A 16 17.68 -14.64 23.30
N THR A 17 16.96 -15.74 23.10
CA THR A 17 17.06 -16.60 21.92
C THR A 17 16.70 -15.77 20.71
N THR A 18 17.69 -15.10 20.15
CA THR A 18 17.56 -14.35 18.91
C THR A 18 17.63 -15.38 17.81
N THR A 19 16.48 -15.63 17.17
CA THR A 19 16.38 -16.58 16.06
C THR A 19 17.30 -16.14 14.93
N SER A 20 17.88 -17.09 14.19
CA SER A 20 18.87 -16.87 13.13
C SER A 20 18.37 -16.04 11.94
N PHE A 21 17.09 -15.68 11.92
CA PHE A 21 16.48 -14.79 10.95
C PHE A 21 16.58 -13.33 11.41
N GLN A 22 17.80 -12.81 11.49
CA GLN A 22 18.05 -11.37 11.67
C GLN A 22 17.82 -10.67 10.32
N ARG A 23 16.60 -10.17 10.08
CA ARG A 23 16.36 -9.27 8.94
C ARG A 23 17.11 -7.98 9.23
N LYS A 24 18.18 -7.74 8.46
CA LYS A 24 19.03 -6.55 8.54
C LYS A 24 18.18 -5.28 8.65
N GLY A 25 18.30 -4.61 9.80
CA GLY A 25 17.81 -3.25 10.02
C GLY A 25 18.44 -2.28 9.02
N PRO A 26 17.80 -1.14 8.75
CA PRO A 26 17.84 -0.54 7.43
C PRO A 26 19.06 0.35 7.16
N ASP A 27 20.20 0.10 7.81
CA ASP A 27 21.40 0.95 7.77
C ASP A 27 22.48 0.40 6.85
N GLY A 28 22.09 -0.08 5.67
CA GLY A 28 23.05 -0.57 4.69
C GLY A 28 22.49 -0.67 3.29
N GLY A 29 22.53 0.44 2.56
CA GLY A 29 22.78 0.52 1.11
C GLY A 29 21.88 -0.23 0.13
N GLY A 30 20.83 -0.92 0.59
CA GLY A 30 19.78 -1.45 -0.27
C GLY A 30 18.77 -0.34 -0.52
N SER A 31 18.50 -0.02 -1.79
CA SER A 31 17.46 0.94 -2.18
C SER A 31 16.18 0.65 -1.41
N ARG A 32 15.89 1.43 -0.37
CA ARG A 32 14.60 1.37 0.32
C ARG A 32 13.62 1.77 -0.76
N LEU A 33 12.88 0.81 -1.32
CA LEU A 33 11.75 1.11 -2.21
C LEU A 33 10.97 2.23 -1.53
N ALA A 34 10.84 3.36 -2.22
CA ALA A 34 10.25 4.57 -1.64
C ALA A 34 8.96 4.17 -0.94
N PHE A 35 8.85 4.46 0.36
CA PHE A 35 7.66 4.12 1.12
C PHE A 35 6.53 5.04 0.65
N VAL A 36 5.76 4.57 -0.33
CA VAL A 36 4.56 5.24 -0.81
C VAL A 36 3.38 4.70 0.00
N PRO A 37 2.61 5.56 0.71
CA PRO A 37 1.42 5.15 1.44
C PRO A 37 0.49 4.31 0.56
N GLY A 38 -0.26 3.35 1.12
CA GLY A 38 -1.21 2.55 0.35
C GLY A 38 -0.61 1.56 -0.67
N THR A 39 0.72 1.48 -0.80
CA THR A 39 1.37 0.51 -1.70
C THR A 39 1.82 -0.75 -1.00
N ARG A 40 1.77 -1.87 -1.72
CA ARG A 40 2.17 -3.20 -1.25
C ARG A 40 3.37 -3.70 -2.05
N PRO A 41 4.44 -4.21 -1.41
CA PRO A 41 5.57 -4.77 -2.15
C PRO A 41 5.14 -6.09 -2.82
N SER A 42 5.33 -6.17 -4.14
CA SER A 42 5.13 -7.41 -4.89
C SER A 42 6.18 -8.44 -4.52
N VAL A 43 5.74 -9.63 -4.13
CA VAL A 43 6.61 -10.77 -3.78
C VAL A 43 7.35 -11.29 -5.01
N ARG A 44 6.78 -11.14 -6.22
CA ARG A 44 7.34 -11.72 -7.46
C ARG A 44 8.41 -10.84 -8.11
N HIS A 45 8.20 -9.52 -8.15
CA HIS A 45 9.05 -8.61 -8.94
C HIS A 45 9.72 -7.52 -8.10
N GLY A 46 9.47 -7.46 -6.78
CA GLY A 46 10.02 -6.41 -5.92
C GLY A 46 9.54 -5.00 -6.29
N GLN A 47 8.48 -4.88 -7.10
CA GLN A 47 7.85 -3.61 -7.45
C GLN A 47 6.75 -3.26 -6.44
N LEU A 48 6.48 -1.97 -6.28
CA LEU A 48 5.36 -1.51 -5.48
C LEU A 48 4.07 -1.62 -6.30
N LEU A 49 3.04 -2.23 -5.71
CA LEU A 49 1.70 -2.33 -6.27
C LEU A 49 0.75 -1.40 -5.52
N LEU A 50 -0.15 -0.78 -6.26
CA LEU A 50 -1.21 0.12 -5.82
C LEU A 50 -2.55 -0.59 -6.04
N SER A 51 -3.47 -0.49 -5.09
CA SER A 51 -4.81 -1.06 -5.27
C SER A 51 -5.63 -0.19 -6.22
N SER A 52 -6.43 -0.81 -7.09
CA SER A 52 -7.39 -0.10 -7.93
C SER A 52 -8.67 0.32 -7.18
N GLY A 53 -8.79 -0.02 -5.89
CA GLY A 53 -10.03 0.12 -5.12
C GLY A 53 -11.04 -1.01 -5.38
N LEU A 54 -10.72 -1.95 -6.28
CA LEU A 54 -11.56 -3.08 -6.64
C LEU A 54 -10.78 -4.40 -6.57
N PRO A 55 -11.06 -5.26 -5.58
CA PRO A 55 -10.31 -6.52 -5.39
C PRO A 55 -10.37 -7.46 -6.60
N SER A 56 -11.48 -7.48 -7.34
CA SER A 56 -11.61 -8.30 -8.55
C SER A 56 -10.64 -7.86 -9.65
N LEU A 57 -10.50 -6.55 -9.85
CA LEU A 57 -9.56 -5.99 -10.83
C LEU A 57 -8.12 -6.20 -10.38
N ASP A 58 -7.82 -5.96 -9.10
CA ASP A 58 -6.47 -6.19 -8.56
C ASP A 58 -6.02 -7.64 -8.76
N ASN A 59 -6.91 -8.61 -8.55
CA ASN A 59 -6.62 -10.02 -8.79
C ASN A 59 -6.30 -10.32 -10.26
N VAL A 60 -7.06 -9.74 -11.20
CA VAL A 60 -6.80 -9.89 -12.64
C VAL A 60 -5.46 -9.26 -13.04
N LEU A 61 -5.11 -8.12 -12.43
CA LEU A 61 -3.81 -7.45 -12.64
C LEU A 61 -2.64 -8.13 -11.92
N GLY A 62 -2.89 -9.20 -11.15
CA GLY A 62 -1.85 -9.96 -10.46
C GLY A 62 -1.46 -9.43 -9.08
N GLY A 63 -2.36 -8.68 -8.44
CA GLY A 63 -2.27 -8.14 -7.08
C GLY A 63 -2.41 -6.63 -6.96
N GLY A 64 -2.68 -5.92 -8.07
CA GLY A 64 -2.81 -4.46 -8.14
C GLY A 64 -2.03 -3.86 -9.31
N LEU A 65 -2.05 -2.54 -9.40
CA LEU A 65 -1.37 -1.75 -10.43
C LEU A 65 0.08 -1.44 -10.03
N ALA A 66 1.05 -1.73 -10.87
CA ALA A 66 2.45 -1.40 -10.57
C ALA A 66 2.70 0.11 -10.62
N VAL A 67 3.41 0.64 -9.62
CA VAL A 67 3.78 2.07 -9.59
C VAL A 67 4.63 2.42 -10.81
N GLY A 68 4.30 3.54 -11.46
CA GLY A 68 4.97 4.00 -12.69
C GLY A 68 4.42 3.38 -13.99
N THR A 69 3.29 2.67 -13.92
CA THR A 69 2.60 2.15 -15.10
C THR A 69 1.34 2.97 -15.43
N LEU A 70 0.80 2.75 -16.63
CA LEU A 70 -0.44 3.37 -17.09
C LEU A 70 -1.51 2.29 -17.26
N LEU A 71 -2.71 2.55 -16.72
CA LEU A 71 -3.89 1.73 -16.92
C LEU A 71 -4.82 2.46 -17.90
N LEU A 72 -5.07 1.85 -19.06
CA LEU A 72 -6.05 2.33 -20.02
C LEU A 72 -7.33 1.51 -19.85
N LEU A 73 -8.45 2.20 -19.65
CA LEU A 73 -9.78 1.59 -19.62
C LEU A 73 -10.53 1.99 -20.88
N GLU A 74 -10.89 0.99 -21.70
CA GLU A 74 -11.73 1.21 -22.87
C GLU A 74 -13.20 1.34 -22.43
N GLU A 75 -13.86 2.38 -22.90
CA GLU A 75 -15.25 2.69 -22.57
C GLU A 75 -16.17 1.96 -23.57
N ASP A 76 -17.09 1.14 -23.06
CA ASP A 76 -18.19 0.60 -23.88
C ASP A 76 -19.25 1.68 -24.15
N THR A 77 -20.16 1.43 -25.09
CA THR A 77 -21.24 2.31 -25.57
C THR A 77 -21.97 3.08 -24.45
N TYR A 78 -22.16 2.48 -23.28
CA TYR A 78 -22.84 3.11 -22.13
C TYR A 78 -21.90 3.63 -21.03
N GLY A 79 -20.61 3.29 -21.08
CA GLY A 79 -19.57 3.78 -20.17
C GLY A 79 -19.70 3.45 -18.67
N ILE A 80 -20.77 2.76 -18.25
CA ILE A 80 -21.13 2.54 -16.84
C ILE A 80 -19.97 1.92 -16.03
N TYR A 81 -19.40 0.82 -16.52
CA TYR A 81 -18.32 0.13 -15.80
C TYR A 81 -17.03 0.93 -15.78
N SER A 82 -16.67 1.61 -16.89
CA SER A 82 -15.47 2.44 -16.93
C SER A 82 -15.54 3.58 -15.90
N ASN A 83 -16.70 4.21 -15.77
CA ASN A 83 -16.94 5.28 -14.79
C ASN A 83 -16.86 4.74 -13.36
N LEU A 84 -17.44 3.55 -13.11
CA LEU A 84 -17.34 2.88 -11.81
C LEU A 84 -15.88 2.56 -11.44
N LEU A 85 -15.13 1.92 -12.34
CA LEU A 85 -13.71 1.60 -12.14
C LEU A 85 -12.89 2.87 -11.85
N PHE A 86 -13.13 3.94 -12.61
CA PHE A 86 -12.48 5.23 -12.44
C PHE A 86 -12.78 5.85 -11.07
N LYS A 87 -14.04 5.84 -10.63
CA LYS A 87 -14.44 6.33 -9.30
C LYS A 87 -13.77 5.54 -8.17
N HIS A 88 -13.71 4.21 -8.27
CA HIS A 88 -13.02 3.38 -7.29
C HIS A 88 -11.52 3.69 -7.22
N PHE A 89 -10.88 3.89 -8.37
CA PHE A 89 -9.47 4.27 -8.42
C PHE A 89 -9.21 5.62 -7.75
N LEU A 90 -10.08 6.62 -8.02
CA LEU A 90 -9.98 7.91 -7.34
C LEU A 90 -10.22 7.80 -5.84
N ALA A 91 -11.25 7.06 -5.42
CA ALA A 91 -11.58 6.86 -4.01
C ALA A 91 -10.42 6.19 -3.25
N GLU A 92 -9.82 5.14 -3.82
CA GLU A 92 -8.67 4.46 -3.23
C GLU A 92 -7.48 5.42 -3.09
N GLY A 93 -7.23 6.24 -4.11
CA GLY A 93 -6.21 7.28 -4.07
C GLY A 93 -6.45 8.31 -2.96
N VAL A 94 -7.70 8.74 -2.74
CA VAL A 94 -8.08 9.64 -1.64
C VAL A 94 -7.84 8.98 -0.28
N VAL A 95 -8.26 7.73 -0.12
CA VAL A 95 -8.10 6.96 1.13
C VAL A 95 -6.62 6.72 1.45
N CYS A 96 -5.81 6.46 0.42
CA CYS A 96 -4.36 6.29 0.56
C CYS A 96 -3.61 7.61 0.79
N GLY A 97 -4.26 8.77 0.64
CA GLY A 97 -3.63 10.08 0.73
C GLY A 97 -2.67 10.37 -0.42
N HIS A 98 -2.95 9.85 -1.62
CA HIS A 98 -2.18 10.14 -2.82
C HIS A 98 -2.56 11.50 -3.42
N ASN A 99 -1.60 12.15 -4.07
CA ASN A 99 -1.89 13.33 -4.87
C ASN A 99 -2.58 12.90 -6.16
N LEU A 100 -3.82 13.33 -6.34
CA LEU A 100 -4.63 12.99 -7.51
C LEU A 100 -4.66 14.16 -8.49
N PHE A 101 -4.47 13.84 -9.76
CA PHE A 101 -4.68 14.77 -10.86
C PHE A 101 -5.84 14.27 -11.70
N ILE A 102 -6.88 15.09 -11.81
CA ILE A 102 -8.09 14.77 -12.58
C ILE A 102 -8.15 15.73 -13.76
N ALA A 103 -8.11 15.16 -14.95
CA ALA A 103 -8.37 15.87 -16.20
C ALA A 103 -9.49 15.12 -16.94
N SER A 104 -10.47 15.87 -17.43
CA SER A 104 -11.60 15.34 -18.17
C SER A 104 -11.94 16.32 -19.28
N ASP A 105 -12.27 15.77 -20.45
CA ASP A 105 -12.78 16.52 -21.60
C ASP A 105 -14.32 16.61 -21.57
N LYS A 106 -14.98 15.62 -20.94
CA LYS A 106 -16.45 15.50 -20.93
C LYS A 106 -17.12 16.25 -19.79
N GLU A 107 -16.53 16.22 -18.60
CA GLU A 107 -17.12 16.71 -17.35
C GLU A 107 -16.15 17.63 -16.63
N GLU A 108 -16.67 18.60 -15.87
CA GLU A 108 -15.80 19.46 -15.07
C GLU A 108 -15.20 18.66 -13.89
N PRO A 109 -13.87 18.72 -13.63
CA PRO A 109 -13.23 17.96 -12.55
C PRO A 109 -13.85 18.18 -11.17
N SER A 110 -14.38 19.38 -10.94
CA SER A 110 -15.10 19.77 -9.73
C SER A 110 -16.33 18.90 -9.46
N ASP A 111 -17.04 18.47 -10.51
CA ASP A 111 -18.25 17.68 -10.36
C ASP A 111 -17.95 16.20 -10.11
N ILE A 112 -16.89 15.66 -10.73
CA ILE A 112 -16.37 14.31 -10.46
C ILE A 112 -16.05 14.16 -8.95
N LEU A 113 -15.38 15.16 -8.38
CA LEU A 113 -15.05 15.18 -6.94
C LEU A 113 -16.29 15.27 -6.05
N LYS A 114 -17.31 16.04 -6.45
CA LYS A 114 -18.58 16.12 -5.70
C LYS A 114 -19.31 14.78 -5.67
N VAL A 115 -19.25 14.00 -6.77
CA VAL A 115 -19.91 12.69 -6.84
C VAL A 115 -19.31 11.71 -5.84
N LEU A 116 -17.98 11.68 -5.69
CA LEU A 116 -17.31 10.86 -4.68
C LEU A 116 -17.75 11.21 -3.25
N GLY A 117 -18.03 12.49 -2.96
CA GLY A 117 -18.54 12.93 -1.66
C GLY A 117 -20.04 12.71 -1.44
N LYS A 118 -20.85 12.62 -2.51
CA LYS A 118 -22.31 12.54 -2.45
C LYS A 118 -22.86 11.11 -2.32
N GLU A 119 -22.17 10.10 -2.83
CA GLU A 119 -22.62 8.70 -2.74
C GLU A 119 -22.67 8.18 -1.29
N SER A 120 -21.97 8.83 -0.35
CA SER A 120 -22.10 8.54 1.10
C SER A 120 -23.47 8.92 1.68
N SER A 121 -24.26 9.75 1.01
CA SER A 121 -25.49 10.34 1.58
C SER A 121 -26.79 9.73 1.04
N SER A 122 -26.75 8.82 0.05
CA SER A 122 -27.97 8.26 -0.57
C SER A 122 -28.45 6.94 0.03
N TRP A 123 -27.90 6.52 1.18
CA TRP A 123 -28.31 5.31 1.92
C TRP A 123 -28.95 5.60 3.29
N ASN A 124 -29.37 6.85 3.55
CA ASN A 124 -30.16 7.22 4.73
C ASN A 124 -31.56 7.68 4.33
#